data_AF-A0A9E3NSF1-F1
#
_entry.id   AF-A0A9E3NSF1-F1
#
_cell.length_a   1.000
_cell.length_b   1.000
_cell.length_c   1.000
_cell.angle_alpha   90.00
_cell.angle_beta   90.00
_cell.angle_gamma   90.00
#
_symmetry.space_group_name_H-M   'P 1'
#
loop_
_entity.id
_entity.type
_entity.pdbx_description
1 polymer ?
#
loop_
_entity_poly.entity_id
_entity_poly.type
_entity_poly.pdbx_seq_one_letter_code
_entity_poly.pdbx_strand_id
1 'polypeptide(L)'
;MARTSTFLGVIGLVSLLSVAACAGKGGAGAQSPERQSDAEYDLARDLFMKNNPRAALDHAMKSVSLNEDNDKAQYFIAVIHLSFCSTNRGMESIDCKLDEVEKYARAALKANPDFRDAKNMLGQVLIHQKRCKEAITVLEPLTRDPAYVHPYYAWGNLGLAQVCAGQLDEGIKSLKNSVTEPRFCVGHYRLGIAYEKKGDFAAAEASLTPALTADPECEKLQDAWEARCRVRLRLGRTAEGREDCQRCKEISEETNTGKSCAKILAPEARRAGL
;
A
#
# COMPACT_ATOMS: atom_id res chain seq x y z
N MET A 1 10.71 97.47 49.28
CA MET A 1 11.54 96.71 50.24
C MET A 1 11.61 95.27 49.73
N ALA A 2 12.60 94.90 48.92
CA ALA A 2 13.99 94.59 49.28
C ALA A 2 14.14 93.29 50.11
N ARG A 3 14.61 92.23 49.42
CA ARG A 3 15.59 91.17 49.80
C ARG A 3 15.19 89.83 49.16
N THR A 4 15.87 89.32 48.11
CA THR A 4 17.16 88.55 48.11
C THR A 4 17.09 87.33 49.03
N SER A 5 17.55 86.11 48.73
CA SER A 5 18.29 85.51 47.62
C SER A 5 18.34 84.00 47.89
N THR A 6 18.14 83.17 46.86
CA THR A 6 18.95 82.00 46.47
C THR A 6 19.72 81.17 47.53
N PHE A 7 19.60 79.83 47.51
CA PHE A 7 20.59 78.90 46.92
C PHE A 7 20.24 77.40 47.19
N LEU A 8 20.30 76.63 46.09
CA LEU A 8 20.78 75.24 45.88
C LEU A 8 20.28 74.03 46.71
N GLY A 9 19.86 73.01 45.95
CA GLY A 9 19.69 71.64 46.44
C GLY A 9 19.40 70.60 45.35
N VAL A 10 20.39 70.35 44.48
CA VAL A 10 20.71 69.05 43.83
C VAL A 10 19.70 68.38 42.87
N ILE A 11 19.97 68.60 41.59
CA ILE A 11 19.99 67.68 40.42
C ILE A 11 19.57 66.22 40.68
N GLY A 12 18.48 65.81 40.02
CA GLY A 12 18.15 64.42 39.75
C GLY A 12 17.53 64.28 38.36
N LEU A 13 18.38 64.27 37.32
CA LEU A 13 18.00 63.78 35.99
C LEU A 13 17.61 62.30 36.13
N VAL A 14 16.35 61.96 35.90
CA VAL A 14 15.99 60.62 35.43
C VAL A 14 15.23 60.77 34.12
N SER A 15 15.95 60.36 33.09
CA SER A 15 15.64 60.41 31.68
C SER A 15 14.31 59.74 31.37
N LEU A 16 13.46 60.43 30.61
CA LEU A 16 12.41 59.85 29.78
C LEU A 16 13.05 58.92 28.75
N LEU A 17 13.26 57.66 29.12
CA LEU A 17 13.46 56.58 28.17
C LEU A 17 12.08 56.00 27.84
N SER A 18 11.41 56.65 26.90
CA SER A 18 10.41 56.02 26.05
C SER A 18 11.11 54.92 25.24
N VAL A 19 11.21 53.73 25.84
CA VAL A 19 11.58 52.51 25.12
C VAL A 19 10.39 52.16 24.24
N ALA A 20 10.51 52.53 22.97
CA ALA A 20 9.63 52.06 21.92
C ALA A 20 9.51 50.53 22.03
N ALA A 21 8.27 50.06 22.08
CA ALA A 21 7.94 48.65 21.98
C ALA A 21 8.35 48.14 20.59
N CYS A 22 9.58 47.67 20.45
CA CYS A 22 9.93 46.73 19.41
C CYS A 22 9.37 45.37 19.83
N ALA A 23 8.09 45.12 19.51
CA ALA A 23 7.52 43.79 19.47
C ALA A 23 8.17 43.01 18.30
N GLY A 24 9.42 42.61 18.49
CA GLY A 24 10.11 41.63 17.67
C GLY A 24 9.53 40.26 17.95
N LYS A 25 8.67 39.80 17.05
CA LYS A 25 8.15 38.43 16.97
C LYS A 25 9.31 37.42 17.03
N GLY A 26 9.36 36.64 18.10
CA GLY A 26 10.36 35.61 18.31
C GLY A 26 9.84 34.46 19.16
N GLY A 27 8.64 33.95 18.83
CA GLY A 27 8.14 32.71 19.40
C GLY A 27 8.81 31.52 18.74
N ALA A 28 9.96 31.10 19.25
CA ALA A 28 10.45 29.74 19.03
C ALA A 28 9.61 28.80 19.92
N GLY A 29 8.83 27.88 19.35
CA GLY A 29 8.31 26.77 20.14
C GLY A 29 7.08 25.97 19.67
N ALA A 30 6.22 26.50 18.79
CA ALA A 30 5.08 25.73 18.29
C ALA A 30 5.11 25.68 16.77
N GLN A 31 5.47 24.52 16.21
CA GLN A 31 5.24 24.26 14.78
C GLN A 31 3.73 24.36 14.51
N SER A 32 3.32 24.82 13.32
CA SER A 32 1.89 24.86 12.98
C SER A 32 1.33 23.43 12.94
N PRO A 33 0.02 23.23 13.17
CA PRO A 33 -0.58 21.89 13.13
C PRO A 33 -0.23 21.10 11.85
N GLU A 34 -0.13 21.78 10.71
CA GLU A 34 0.26 21.19 9.42
C GLU A 34 1.72 20.71 9.44
N ARG A 35 2.65 21.53 9.96
CA ARG A 35 4.07 21.11 10.08
C ARG A 35 4.25 19.97 11.08
N GLN A 36 3.47 19.96 12.16
CA GLN A 36 3.47 18.83 13.10
C GLN A 36 2.91 17.58 12.42
N SER A 37 1.83 17.71 11.65
CA SER A 37 1.26 16.62 10.86
C SER A 37 2.28 16.02 9.89
N ASP A 38 3.02 16.86 9.16
CA ASP A 38 4.07 16.40 8.25
C ASP A 38 5.21 15.67 8.98
N ALA A 39 5.64 16.17 10.14
CA ALA A 39 6.66 15.53 10.96
C ALA A 39 6.22 14.15 11.49
N GLU A 40 4.96 14.03 11.94
CA GLU A 40 4.40 12.75 12.37
C GLU A 40 4.27 11.76 11.21
N TYR A 41 3.92 12.23 10.00
CA TYR A 41 3.90 11.41 8.81
C TYR A 41 5.29 10.90 8.41
N ASP A 42 6.31 11.75 8.46
CA ASP A 42 7.69 11.34 8.16
C ASP A 42 8.21 10.31 9.17
N LEU A 43 7.88 10.48 10.46
CA LEU A 43 8.21 9.49 11.49
C LEU A 43 7.48 8.17 11.27
N ALA A 44 6.20 8.21 10.89
CA ALA A 44 5.44 7.01 10.53
C ALA A 44 6.13 6.23 9.41
N ARG A 45 6.60 6.92 8.37
CA ARG A 45 7.32 6.29 7.25
C ARG A 45 8.63 5.64 7.69
N ASP A 46 9.43 6.33 8.49
CA ASP A 46 10.69 5.79 9.02
C ASP A 46 10.45 4.52 9.86
N LEU A 47 9.45 4.53 10.74
CA LEU A 47 9.08 3.37 11.55
C LEU A 47 8.61 2.20 10.69
N PHE A 48 7.84 2.45 9.64
CA PHE A 48 7.41 1.40 8.71
C PHE A 48 8.58 0.77 7.98
N MET A 49 9.54 1.58 7.50
CA MET A 49 10.78 1.10 6.87
C MET A 49 11.65 0.28 7.82
N LYS A 50 11.60 0.56 9.13
CA LYS A 50 12.23 -0.23 10.19
C LYS A 50 11.41 -1.46 10.60
N ASN A 51 10.41 -1.84 9.80
CA ASN A 51 9.51 -2.96 10.03
C ASN A 51 8.74 -2.86 11.37
N ASN A 52 8.33 -1.65 11.75
CA ASN A 52 7.47 -1.39 12.91
C ASN A 52 6.12 -0.79 12.49
N PRO A 53 5.25 -1.58 11.81
CA PRO A 53 4.01 -1.07 11.23
C PRO A 53 2.97 -0.62 12.27
N ARG A 54 2.99 -1.15 13.50
CA ARG A 54 2.05 -0.72 14.55
C ARG A 54 2.40 0.66 15.07
N ALA A 55 3.67 0.92 15.40
CA ALA A 55 4.09 2.27 15.78
C ALA A 55 3.95 3.26 14.62
N ALA A 56 4.25 2.83 13.38
CA ALA A 56 4.01 3.64 12.20
C ALA A 56 2.54 4.06 12.09
N LEU A 57 1.59 3.16 12.36
CA LEU A 57 0.17 3.46 12.35
C LEU A 57 -0.18 4.54 13.39
N ASP A 58 0.34 4.44 14.61
CA ASP A 58 0.08 5.41 15.67
C ASP A 58 0.51 6.83 15.26
N HIS A 59 1.70 6.95 14.67
CA HIS A 59 2.21 8.23 14.17
C HIS A 59 1.44 8.74 12.95
N ALA A 60 1.06 7.87 12.01
CA ALA A 60 0.24 8.28 10.86
C ALA A 60 -1.16 8.74 11.30
N MET A 61 -1.77 8.08 12.28
CA MET A 61 -3.04 8.49 12.89
C MET A 61 -2.92 9.84 13.60
N LYS A 62 -1.80 10.10 14.29
CA LYS A 62 -1.51 11.41 14.90
C LYS A 62 -1.30 12.50 13.85
N SER A 63 -0.67 12.19 12.72
CA SER A 63 -0.55 13.11 11.59
C SER A 63 -1.93 13.56 11.10
N VAL A 64 -2.87 12.62 10.91
CA VAL A 64 -4.24 12.90 10.48
C VAL A 64 -5.06 13.65 11.54
N SER A 65 -4.83 13.41 12.84
CA SER A 65 -5.53 14.16 13.89
C SER A 65 -5.08 15.63 13.99
N LEU A 66 -3.86 15.93 13.54
CA LEU A 66 -3.32 17.30 13.47
C LEU A 66 -3.75 18.03 12.19
N ASN A 67 -3.91 17.30 11.08
CA ASN A 67 -4.39 17.82 9.80
C ASN A 67 -5.17 16.71 9.05
N GLU A 68 -6.50 16.82 9.02
CA GLU A 68 -7.35 15.83 8.37
C GLU A 68 -7.19 15.78 6.85
N ASP A 69 -6.71 16.87 6.25
CA ASP A 69 -6.46 17.01 4.81
C ASP A 69 -5.04 16.56 4.40
N ASN A 70 -4.27 15.95 5.30
CA ASN A 70 -2.99 15.34 4.94
C ASN A 70 -3.21 14.05 4.12
N ASP A 71 -3.42 14.23 2.82
CA ASP A 71 -3.71 13.18 1.85
C ASP A 71 -2.67 12.05 1.87
N LYS A 72 -1.39 12.40 2.01
CA LYS A 72 -0.27 11.44 2.12
C LYS A 72 -0.36 10.58 3.36
N ALA A 73 -0.64 11.18 4.52
CA ALA A 73 -0.82 10.43 5.76
C ALA A 73 -2.07 9.53 5.71
N GLN A 74 -3.18 10.03 5.18
CA GLN A 74 -4.39 9.24 4.94
C GLN A 74 -4.09 8.02 4.06
N TYR A 75 -3.44 8.23 2.90
CA TYR A 75 -3.03 7.14 2.01
C TYR A 75 -2.10 6.15 2.72
N PHE A 76 -1.16 6.63 3.52
CA PHE A 76 -0.20 5.79 4.21
C PHE A 76 -0.84 4.93 5.32
N ILE A 77 -1.86 5.44 6.01
CA ILE A 77 -2.67 4.61 6.92
C ILE A 77 -3.32 3.45 6.14
N ALA A 78 -3.85 3.70 4.93
CA ALA A 78 -4.41 2.65 4.08
C ALA A 78 -3.34 1.61 3.70
N VAL A 79 -2.12 2.04 3.34
CA VAL A 79 -0.98 1.15 3.07
C VAL A 79 -0.66 0.27 4.29
N ILE A 80 -0.58 0.86 5.48
CA ILE A 80 -0.26 0.12 6.71
C ILE A 80 -1.35 -0.92 7.02
N HIS A 81 -2.62 -0.54 6.93
CA HIS A 81 -3.72 -1.49 7.14
C HIS A 81 -3.70 -2.64 6.13
N LEU A 82 -3.39 -2.35 4.85
CA LEU A 82 -3.25 -3.39 3.85
C LEU A 82 -2.07 -4.33 4.14
N SER A 83 -0.96 -3.81 4.70
CA SER A 83 0.21 -4.63 5.07
C SER A 83 -0.14 -5.72 6.10
N PHE A 84 -1.08 -5.46 7.00
CA PHE A 84 -1.55 -6.47 7.96
C PHE A 84 -2.32 -7.62 7.31
N CYS A 85 -2.84 -7.41 6.09
CA CYS A 85 -3.46 -8.44 5.26
C CYS A 85 -2.45 -9.34 4.54
N SER A 86 -1.15 -9.02 4.58
CA SER A 86 -0.08 -9.80 3.95
C SER A 86 0.67 -10.71 4.94
N THR A 87 0.14 -10.91 6.15
CA THR A 87 0.69 -11.83 7.17
C THR A 87 0.40 -13.30 6.83
N ASN A 88 0.89 -14.26 7.63
CA ASN A 88 0.65 -15.70 7.37
C ASN A 88 -0.84 -16.07 7.28
N ARG A 89 -1.72 -15.35 7.98
CA ARG A 89 -3.18 -15.54 7.92
C ARG A 89 -3.85 -14.81 6.74
N GLY A 90 -3.08 -14.06 5.96
CA GLY A 90 -3.54 -13.32 4.80
C GLY A 90 -4.72 -12.41 5.11
N MET A 91 -5.72 -12.44 4.22
CA MET A 91 -6.96 -11.67 4.33
C MET A 91 -7.86 -12.12 5.49
N GLU A 92 -7.60 -13.27 6.11
CA GLU A 92 -8.36 -13.79 7.28
C GLU A 92 -7.73 -13.34 8.61
N SER A 93 -6.63 -12.60 8.57
CA SER A 93 -6.02 -12.03 9.77
C SER A 93 -6.97 -11.06 10.47
N ILE A 94 -7.07 -11.14 11.80
CA ILE A 94 -7.87 -10.19 12.61
C ILE A 94 -7.36 -8.75 12.50
N ASP A 95 -6.07 -8.58 12.16
CA ASP A 95 -5.47 -7.27 11.92
C ASP A 95 -5.74 -6.75 10.48
N CYS A 96 -6.22 -7.60 9.57
CA CYS A 96 -6.59 -7.20 8.21
C CYS A 96 -7.94 -6.47 8.23
N LYS A 97 -7.89 -5.14 8.07
CA LYS A 97 -9.07 -4.27 8.10
C LYS A 97 -9.28 -3.59 6.76
N LEU A 98 -9.87 -4.31 5.80
CA LEU A 98 -10.14 -3.77 4.45
C LEU A 98 -11.03 -2.51 4.47
N ASP A 99 -11.96 -2.42 5.42
CA ASP A 99 -12.83 -1.24 5.56
C ASP A 99 -12.03 0.02 5.97
N GLU A 100 -10.99 -0.13 6.81
CA GLU A 100 -10.09 0.99 7.11
C GLU A 100 -9.23 1.35 5.88
N VAL A 101 -8.74 0.36 5.12
CA VAL A 101 -8.02 0.63 3.85
C VAL A 101 -8.89 1.47 2.91
N GLU A 102 -10.15 1.09 2.71
CA GLU A 102 -11.08 1.84 1.86
C GLU A 102 -11.35 3.24 2.41
N LYS A 103 -11.70 3.35 3.70
CA LYS A 103 -11.99 4.63 4.36
C LYS A 103 -10.86 5.63 4.18
N TYR A 104 -9.62 5.21 4.45
CA TYR A 104 -8.45 6.07 4.37
C TYR A 104 -8.02 6.37 2.93
N ALA A 105 -8.18 5.42 2.00
CA ALA A 105 -7.98 5.69 0.57
C ALA A 105 -8.99 6.73 0.04
N ARG A 106 -10.26 6.65 0.46
CA ARG A 106 -11.29 7.65 0.11
C ARG A 106 -11.02 9.00 0.76
N ALA A 107 -10.55 9.04 2.00
CA ALA A 107 -10.18 10.27 2.67
C ALA A 107 -9.00 10.98 1.96
N ALA A 108 -7.98 10.22 1.56
CA ALA A 108 -6.88 10.75 0.74
C ALA A 108 -7.39 11.35 -0.58
N LEU A 109 -8.35 10.70 -1.26
CA LEU A 109 -8.96 11.21 -2.48
C LEU A 109 -9.90 12.40 -2.27
N LYS A 110 -10.48 12.53 -1.09
CA LYS A 110 -11.28 13.71 -0.71
C LYS A 110 -10.37 14.94 -0.56
N ALA A 111 -9.24 14.77 0.11
CA ALA A 111 -8.23 15.83 0.28
C ALA A 111 -7.51 16.16 -1.04
N ASN A 112 -7.21 15.13 -1.84
CA ASN A 112 -6.55 15.27 -3.13
C ASN A 112 -7.17 14.34 -4.19
N PRO A 113 -8.13 14.85 -5.00
CA PRO A 113 -8.79 14.06 -6.05
C PRO A 113 -7.85 13.53 -7.15
N ASP A 114 -6.63 14.07 -7.27
CA ASP A 114 -5.63 13.66 -8.26
C ASP A 114 -4.58 12.71 -7.69
N PHE A 115 -4.77 12.20 -6.47
CA PHE A 115 -3.87 11.25 -5.85
C PHE A 115 -3.99 9.85 -6.47
N ARG A 116 -3.20 9.62 -7.51
CA ARG A 116 -3.18 8.41 -8.34
C ARG A 116 -2.94 7.11 -7.56
N ASP A 117 -2.00 7.10 -6.63
CA ASP A 117 -1.74 5.91 -5.81
C ASP A 117 -2.91 5.58 -4.88
N ALA A 118 -3.61 6.60 -4.35
CA ALA A 118 -4.84 6.40 -3.59
C ALA A 118 -5.99 5.86 -4.47
N LYS A 119 -6.10 6.28 -5.75
CA LYS A 119 -7.05 5.67 -6.71
C LYS A 119 -6.72 4.20 -6.96
N ASN A 120 -5.44 3.89 -7.17
CA ASN A 120 -4.98 2.51 -7.36
C ASN A 120 -5.26 1.64 -6.12
N MET A 121 -4.97 2.16 -4.92
CA MET A 121 -5.27 1.52 -3.64
C MET A 121 -6.78 1.28 -3.45
N LEU A 122 -7.61 2.28 -3.75
CA LEU A 122 -9.06 2.14 -3.71
C LEU A 122 -9.53 1.03 -4.65
N GLY A 123 -9.00 0.99 -5.88
CA GLY A 123 -9.27 -0.10 -6.82
C GLY A 123 -8.89 -1.46 -6.26
N GLN A 124 -7.71 -1.59 -5.65
CA GLN A 124 -7.24 -2.84 -5.04
C GLN A 124 -8.15 -3.32 -3.91
N VAL A 125 -8.51 -2.47 -2.95
CA VAL A 125 -9.37 -2.87 -1.83
C VAL A 125 -10.78 -3.24 -2.28
N LEU A 126 -11.33 -2.54 -3.27
CA LEU A 126 -12.63 -2.87 -3.86
C LEU A 126 -12.63 -4.27 -4.50
N ILE A 127 -11.52 -4.69 -5.13
CA ILE A 127 -11.36 -6.06 -5.64
C ILE A 127 -11.41 -7.08 -4.50
N HIS A 128 -10.69 -6.83 -3.40
CA HIS A 128 -10.67 -7.74 -2.26
C HIS A 128 -12.06 -7.87 -1.61
N GLN A 129 -12.82 -6.78 -1.55
CA GLN A 129 -14.23 -6.75 -1.11
C GLN A 129 -15.22 -7.27 -2.17
N LYS A 130 -14.76 -7.81 -3.30
CA LYS A 130 -15.59 -8.33 -4.42
C LYS A 130 -16.46 -7.28 -5.12
N ARG A 131 -16.21 -5.99 -4.91
CA ARG A 131 -16.88 -4.84 -5.55
C ARG A 131 -16.24 -4.51 -6.90
N CYS A 132 -16.19 -5.52 -7.77
CA CYS A 132 -15.30 -5.52 -8.92
C CYS A 132 -15.71 -4.55 -10.03
N LYS A 133 -17.02 -4.26 -10.20
CA LYS A 133 -17.48 -3.21 -11.13
C LYS A 133 -17.06 -1.81 -10.68
N GLU A 134 -17.14 -1.52 -9.39
CA GLU A 134 -16.68 -0.24 -8.83
C GLU A 134 -15.17 -0.08 -8.97
N ALA A 135 -14.41 -1.15 -8.74
CA ALA A 135 -12.96 -1.16 -8.96
C ALA A 135 -12.61 -0.81 -10.42
N ILE A 136 -13.31 -1.37 -11.41
CA ILE A 136 -13.11 -1.03 -12.82
C ILE A 136 -13.32 0.46 -13.07
N THR A 137 -14.41 1.04 -12.55
CA THR A 137 -14.70 2.48 -12.70
C THR A 137 -13.60 3.37 -12.15
N VAL A 138 -12.98 2.99 -11.02
CA VAL A 138 -11.88 3.75 -10.41
C VAL A 138 -10.57 3.57 -11.18
N LEU A 139 -10.28 2.36 -11.66
CA LEU A 139 -8.97 1.99 -12.23
C LEU A 139 -8.84 2.31 -13.72
N GLU A 140 -9.90 2.20 -14.52
CA GLU A 140 -9.82 2.40 -15.96
C GLU A 140 -9.31 3.80 -16.37
N PRO A 141 -9.73 4.91 -15.75
CA PRO A 141 -9.19 6.22 -16.08
C PRO A 141 -7.68 6.31 -15.79
N LEU A 142 -7.22 5.63 -14.74
CA LEU A 142 -5.83 5.67 -14.30
C LEU A 142 -4.86 5.01 -15.30
N THR A 143 -5.34 4.02 -16.06
CA THR A 143 -4.52 3.34 -17.08
C THR A 143 -4.24 4.20 -18.32
N ARG A 144 -4.99 5.29 -18.49
CA ARG A 144 -4.84 6.26 -19.59
C ARG A 144 -4.26 7.59 -19.12
N ASP A 145 -3.94 7.73 -17.84
CA ASP A 145 -3.40 8.96 -17.28
C ASP A 145 -1.89 9.07 -17.56
N PRO A 146 -1.44 10.01 -18.41
CA PRO A 146 -0.03 10.13 -18.78
C PRO A 146 0.86 10.60 -17.61
N ALA A 147 0.27 11.16 -16.55
CA ALA A 147 1.01 11.58 -15.36
C ALA A 147 1.11 10.47 -14.31
N TYR A 148 0.49 9.30 -14.52
CA TYR A 148 0.72 8.17 -13.64
C TYR A 148 2.02 7.45 -14.01
N VAL A 149 3.03 7.63 -13.16
CA VAL A 149 4.39 7.14 -13.42
C VAL A 149 4.47 5.59 -13.39
N HIS A 150 3.50 4.92 -12.78
CA HIS A 150 3.53 3.46 -12.57
C HIS A 150 2.24 2.79 -13.11
N PRO A 151 1.90 2.97 -14.40
CA PRO A 151 0.61 2.55 -14.96
C PRO A 151 0.44 1.03 -14.98
N TYR A 152 1.54 0.26 -14.91
CA TYR A 152 1.50 -1.19 -14.81
C TYR A 152 0.76 -1.68 -13.55
N TYR A 153 0.80 -0.95 -12.43
CA TYR A 153 -0.02 -1.29 -11.25
C TYR A 153 -1.52 -1.12 -11.54
N ALA A 154 -1.90 -0.02 -12.19
CA ALA A 154 -3.29 0.24 -12.57
C ALA A 154 -3.79 -0.81 -13.58
N TRP A 155 -3.01 -1.13 -14.60
CA TRP A 155 -3.31 -2.21 -15.55
C TRP A 155 -3.46 -3.56 -14.86
N GLY A 156 -2.56 -3.87 -13.93
CA GLY A 156 -2.59 -5.10 -13.14
C GLY A 156 -3.83 -5.22 -12.27
N ASN A 157 -4.25 -4.14 -11.62
CA ASN A 157 -5.45 -4.09 -10.80
C ASN A 157 -6.71 -4.08 -11.66
N LEU A 158 -6.74 -3.32 -12.76
CA LEU A 158 -7.88 -3.28 -13.69
C LEU A 158 -8.17 -4.66 -14.26
N GLY A 159 -7.12 -5.35 -14.73
CA GLY A 159 -7.28 -6.68 -15.28
C GLY A 159 -7.78 -7.70 -14.26
N LEU A 160 -7.29 -7.62 -13.01
CA LEU A 160 -7.81 -8.45 -11.92
C LEU A 160 -9.28 -8.12 -11.60
N ALA A 161 -9.67 -6.84 -11.60
CA ALA A 161 -11.05 -6.40 -11.40
C ALA A 161 -11.98 -6.93 -12.51
N GLN A 162 -11.54 -6.90 -13.77
CA GLN A 162 -12.25 -7.46 -14.91
C GLN A 162 -12.41 -8.98 -14.79
N VAL A 163 -11.34 -9.71 -14.45
CA VAL A 163 -11.42 -11.16 -14.19
C VAL A 163 -12.38 -11.49 -13.05
N CYS A 164 -12.37 -10.69 -11.97
CA CYS A 164 -13.32 -10.83 -10.87
C CYS A 164 -14.76 -10.57 -11.31
N ALA A 165 -14.99 -9.58 -12.17
CA ALA A 165 -16.30 -9.27 -12.75
C ALA A 165 -16.78 -10.27 -13.82
N GLY A 166 -15.99 -11.31 -14.12
CA GLY A 166 -16.29 -12.32 -15.14
C GLY A 166 -15.89 -11.92 -16.56
N GLN A 167 -15.29 -10.73 -16.75
CA GLN A 167 -14.80 -10.22 -18.04
C GLN A 167 -13.40 -10.76 -18.31
N LEU A 168 -13.31 -12.06 -18.57
CA LEU A 168 -12.03 -12.78 -18.57
C LEU A 168 -11.10 -12.35 -19.70
N ASP A 169 -11.63 -12.15 -20.91
CA ASP A 169 -10.83 -11.77 -22.07
C ASP A 169 -10.32 -10.32 -21.99
N GLU A 170 -11.16 -9.41 -21.50
CA GLU A 170 -10.78 -8.02 -21.19
C GLU A 170 -9.71 -8.00 -20.08
N GLY A 171 -9.91 -8.80 -19.03
CA GLY A 171 -8.96 -8.95 -17.94
C GLY A 171 -7.59 -9.39 -18.44
N ILE A 172 -7.53 -10.39 -19.32
CA ILE A 172 -6.28 -10.83 -19.96
C ILE A 172 -5.65 -9.71 -20.79
N LYS A 173 -6.43 -8.94 -21.57
CA LYS A 173 -5.91 -7.80 -22.34
C LYS A 173 -5.29 -6.74 -21.43
N SER A 174 -5.95 -6.38 -20.33
CA SER A 174 -5.42 -5.42 -19.35
C SER A 174 -4.17 -5.96 -18.65
N LEU A 175 -4.15 -7.24 -18.27
CA LEU A 175 -2.99 -7.88 -17.66
C LEU A 175 -1.78 -7.97 -18.60
N LYS A 176 -2.01 -8.13 -19.91
CA LYS A 176 -0.94 -8.03 -20.92
C LYS A 176 -0.28 -6.64 -20.94
N ASN A 177 -1.04 -5.57 -20.69
CA ASN A 177 -0.47 -4.23 -20.53
C ASN A 177 0.29 -4.05 -19.21
N SER A 178 -0.10 -4.77 -18.15
CA SER A 178 0.63 -4.76 -16.87
C SER A 178 2.05 -5.33 -17.02
N VAL A 179 2.18 -6.43 -17.77
CA VAL A 179 3.47 -7.14 -17.95
C VAL A 179 4.40 -6.51 -19.00
N THR A 180 4.04 -5.34 -19.56
CA THR A 180 4.98 -4.56 -20.36
C THR A 180 6.11 -3.99 -19.50
N GLU A 181 5.88 -3.84 -18.19
CA GLU A 181 6.95 -3.71 -17.19
C GLU A 181 7.42 -5.14 -16.83
N PRO A 182 8.56 -5.61 -17.38
CA PRO A 182 8.90 -7.03 -17.31
C PRO A 182 9.24 -7.49 -15.89
N ARG A 183 9.71 -6.59 -15.02
CA ARG A 183 10.10 -6.90 -13.64
C ARG A 183 8.92 -6.94 -12.67
N PHE A 184 7.71 -6.58 -13.11
CA PHE A 184 6.53 -6.58 -12.24
C PHE A 184 5.91 -7.97 -12.10
N CYS A 185 6.42 -8.76 -11.16
CA CYS A 185 6.06 -10.16 -10.97
C CYS A 185 4.59 -10.40 -10.62
N VAL A 186 3.96 -9.50 -9.87
CA VAL A 186 2.52 -9.59 -9.55
C VAL A 186 1.68 -9.48 -10.83
N GLY A 187 2.12 -8.72 -11.83
CA GLY A 187 1.46 -8.64 -13.14
C GLY A 187 1.47 -9.98 -13.86
N HIS A 188 2.64 -10.62 -13.94
CA HIS A 188 2.82 -11.95 -14.53
C HIS A 188 2.01 -13.03 -13.80
N TYR A 189 2.03 -13.00 -12.47
CA TYR A 189 1.24 -13.89 -11.63
C TYR A 189 -0.26 -13.77 -11.94
N ARG A 190 -0.80 -12.54 -11.94
CA ARG A 190 -2.22 -12.30 -12.23
C ARG A 190 -2.60 -12.71 -13.65
N LEU A 191 -1.73 -12.47 -14.63
CA LEU A 191 -1.93 -12.95 -16.01
C LEU A 191 -1.99 -14.48 -16.07
N GLY A 192 -1.11 -15.16 -15.33
CA GLY A 192 -1.12 -16.61 -15.16
C GLY A 192 -2.44 -17.13 -14.60
N ILE A 193 -2.93 -16.54 -13.51
CA ILE A 193 -4.23 -16.89 -12.90
C ILE A 193 -5.39 -16.66 -13.88
N ALA A 194 -5.35 -15.59 -14.67
CA ALA A 194 -6.38 -15.32 -15.67
C ALA A 194 -6.42 -16.40 -16.77
N TYR A 195 -5.25 -16.83 -17.27
CA TYR A 195 -5.17 -17.94 -18.22
C TYR A 195 -5.56 -19.28 -17.60
N GLU A 196 -5.18 -19.55 -16.35
CA GLU A 196 -5.61 -20.76 -15.62
C GLU A 196 -7.14 -20.81 -15.56
N LYS A 197 -7.80 -19.69 -15.21
CA LYS A 197 -9.27 -19.57 -15.19
C LYS A 197 -9.90 -19.75 -16.57
N LYS A 198 -9.19 -19.36 -17.64
CA LYS A 198 -9.63 -19.57 -19.03
C LYS A 198 -9.49 -21.03 -19.49
N GLY A 199 -8.72 -21.84 -18.75
CA GLY A 199 -8.36 -23.22 -19.11
C GLY A 199 -7.18 -23.31 -20.08
N ASP A 200 -6.53 -22.19 -20.39
CA ASP A 200 -5.31 -22.17 -21.20
C ASP A 200 -4.09 -22.39 -20.28
N PHE A 201 -3.89 -23.65 -19.89
CA PHE A 201 -2.84 -24.02 -18.95
C PHE A 201 -1.43 -23.77 -19.51
N ALA A 202 -1.24 -23.85 -20.82
CA ALA A 202 0.04 -23.56 -21.45
C ALA A 202 0.39 -22.06 -21.33
N ALA A 203 -0.56 -21.17 -21.66
CA ALA A 203 -0.35 -19.72 -21.49
C ALA A 203 -0.23 -19.33 -20.01
N ALA A 204 -0.94 -20.03 -19.11
CA ALA A 204 -0.83 -19.84 -17.68
C ALA A 204 0.60 -20.13 -17.19
N GLU A 205 1.17 -21.29 -17.55
CA GLU A 205 2.55 -21.64 -17.17
C GLU A 205 3.56 -20.63 -17.74
N ALA A 206 3.39 -20.26 -19.01
CA ALA A 206 4.27 -19.29 -19.68
C ALA A 206 4.25 -17.92 -18.97
N SER A 207 3.13 -17.53 -18.38
CA SER A 207 3.00 -16.27 -17.62
C SER A 207 3.45 -16.43 -16.16
N LEU A 208 3.24 -17.59 -15.53
CA LEU A 208 3.65 -17.84 -14.14
C LEU A 208 5.17 -18.01 -13.99
N THR A 209 5.86 -18.39 -15.06
CA THR A 209 7.32 -18.52 -15.04
C THR A 209 8.04 -17.19 -14.78
N PRO A 210 7.81 -16.11 -15.56
CA PRO A 210 8.39 -14.82 -15.25
C PRO A 210 7.88 -14.22 -13.93
N ALA A 211 6.70 -14.63 -13.42
CA ALA A 211 6.25 -14.25 -12.09
C ALA A 211 7.18 -14.71 -10.95
N LEU A 212 8.07 -15.67 -11.22
CA LEU A 212 9.02 -16.23 -10.27
C LEU A 212 10.48 -15.93 -10.62
N THR A 213 10.77 -15.47 -11.85
CA THR A 213 12.14 -15.32 -12.35
C THR A 213 12.48 -13.91 -12.85
N ALA A 214 11.50 -13.00 -12.96
CA ALA A 214 11.76 -11.67 -13.52
C ALA A 214 12.56 -10.74 -12.59
N ASP A 215 12.54 -11.00 -11.29
CA ASP A 215 13.37 -10.33 -10.29
C ASP A 215 13.67 -11.32 -9.14
N PRO A 216 14.86 -11.27 -8.50
CA PRO A 216 15.19 -12.17 -7.39
C PRO A 216 14.19 -12.15 -6.23
N GLU A 217 13.55 -11.01 -5.96
CA GLU A 217 12.56 -10.93 -4.88
C GLU A 217 11.27 -11.71 -5.21
N CYS A 218 11.08 -12.06 -6.48
CA CYS A 218 9.85 -12.69 -6.93
C CYS A 218 9.74 -14.16 -6.59
N GLU A 219 10.85 -14.82 -6.27
CA GLU A 219 10.82 -16.19 -5.78
C GLU A 219 10.07 -16.34 -4.46
N LYS A 220 9.83 -15.23 -3.74
CA LYS A 220 9.09 -15.20 -2.48
C LYS A 220 7.58 -15.12 -2.70
N LEU A 221 7.09 -14.94 -3.92
CA LEU A 221 5.65 -14.97 -4.24
C LEU A 221 5.12 -16.41 -4.14
N GLN A 222 4.78 -16.80 -2.91
CA GLN A 222 4.28 -18.13 -2.60
C GLN A 222 3.08 -18.55 -3.47
N ASP A 223 2.14 -17.62 -3.70
CA ASP A 223 0.95 -17.86 -4.52
C ASP A 223 1.28 -18.17 -5.99
N ALA A 224 2.39 -17.64 -6.50
CA ALA A 224 2.83 -17.93 -7.87
C ALA A 224 3.41 -19.34 -8.00
N TRP A 225 4.13 -19.83 -6.97
CA TRP A 225 4.58 -21.22 -6.91
C TRP A 225 3.39 -22.18 -6.82
N GLU A 226 2.41 -21.90 -5.95
CA GLU A 226 1.20 -22.72 -5.84
C GLU A 226 0.44 -22.77 -7.18
N ALA A 227 0.26 -21.62 -7.82
CA ALA A 227 -0.43 -21.54 -9.11
C ALA A 227 0.30 -22.34 -10.20
N ARG A 228 1.63 -22.20 -10.31
CA ARG A 228 2.39 -22.93 -11.32
C ARG A 228 2.44 -24.43 -11.04
N CYS A 229 2.48 -24.83 -9.76
CA CYS A 229 2.30 -26.21 -9.35
C CYS A 229 0.98 -26.78 -9.90
N ARG A 230 -0.16 -26.15 -9.59
CA ARG A 230 -1.48 -26.63 -10.07
C ARG A 230 -1.54 -26.72 -11.59
N VAL A 231 -1.06 -25.68 -12.28
CA VAL A 231 -1.05 -25.61 -13.75
C VAL A 231 -0.20 -26.73 -14.36
N ARG A 232 1.03 -26.94 -13.87
CA ARG A 232 1.92 -28.01 -14.36
C ARG A 232 1.35 -29.40 -14.11
N LEU A 233 0.70 -29.63 -12.97
CA LEU A 233 -0.01 -30.89 -12.70
C LEU A 233 -1.14 -31.12 -13.71
N ARG A 234 -1.91 -30.09 -14.08
CA ARG A 234 -2.96 -30.17 -15.11
C ARG A 234 -2.41 -30.43 -16.51
N LEU A 235 -1.19 -29.99 -16.79
CA LEU A 235 -0.46 -30.29 -18.03
C LEU A 235 0.18 -31.69 -18.04
N GLY A 236 0.08 -32.46 -16.96
CA GLY A 236 0.74 -33.77 -16.83
C GLY A 236 2.24 -33.71 -16.52
N ARG A 237 2.79 -32.51 -16.27
CA ARG A 237 4.20 -32.27 -15.89
C ARG A 237 4.39 -32.53 -14.39
N THR A 238 4.12 -33.77 -13.97
CA THR A 238 3.96 -34.12 -12.56
C THR A 238 5.20 -33.86 -11.70
N ALA A 239 6.40 -34.15 -12.22
CA ALA A 239 7.64 -33.94 -11.48
C ALA A 239 7.88 -32.45 -11.19
N GLU A 240 7.80 -31.61 -12.22
CA GLU A 240 8.01 -30.17 -12.12
C GLU A 240 6.91 -29.46 -11.31
N GLY A 241 5.65 -29.89 -11.45
CA GLY A 241 4.56 -29.38 -10.63
C GLY A 241 4.77 -29.71 -9.15
N ARG A 242 5.23 -30.92 -8.82
CA ARG A 242 5.55 -31.29 -7.44
C ARG A 242 6.74 -30.51 -6.87
N GLU A 243 7.74 -30.21 -7.68
CA GLU A 243 8.85 -29.33 -7.29
C GLU A 243 8.36 -27.94 -6.92
N ASP A 244 7.49 -27.34 -7.75
CA ASP A 244 6.89 -26.04 -7.46
C ASP A 244 6.07 -26.05 -6.16
N CYS A 245 5.28 -27.11 -5.93
CA CYS A 245 4.54 -27.27 -4.68
C CYS A 245 5.47 -27.43 -3.46
N GLN A 246 6.60 -28.11 -3.64
CA GLN A 246 7.59 -28.26 -2.58
C GLN A 246 8.22 -26.90 -2.25
N ARG A 247 8.59 -26.12 -3.26
CA ARG A 247 9.11 -24.76 -3.07
C ARG A 247 8.09 -23.83 -2.40
N CYS A 248 6.84 -23.89 -2.82
CA CYS A 248 5.73 -23.18 -2.17
C CYS A 248 5.63 -23.50 -0.67
N LYS A 249 5.70 -24.78 -0.29
CA LYS A 249 5.65 -25.21 1.11
C LYS A 249 6.87 -24.72 1.91
N GLU A 250 8.06 -24.73 1.31
CA GLU A 250 9.31 -24.26 1.95
C GLU A 250 9.31 -22.77 2.25
N ILE A 251 8.61 -21.95 1.45
CA ILE A 251 8.48 -20.51 1.72
C ILE A 251 7.77 -20.31 3.08
N SER A 252 6.65 -21.00 3.30
CA SER A 252 6.01 -21.10 4.62
C SER A 252 4.82 -22.07 4.57
N GLU A 253 4.89 -23.18 5.30
CA GLU A 253 3.77 -24.12 5.41
C GLU A 253 2.60 -23.57 6.26
N GLU A 254 2.81 -22.50 7.01
CA GLU A 254 1.81 -21.94 7.93
C GLU A 254 0.73 -21.12 7.23
N THR A 255 1.05 -20.58 6.04
CA THR A 255 0.10 -19.80 5.25
C THR A 255 -0.99 -20.69 4.66
N ASN A 256 -2.12 -20.09 4.29
CA ASN A 256 -3.19 -20.83 3.60
C ASN A 256 -2.68 -21.46 2.28
N THR A 257 -1.84 -20.73 1.55
CA THR A 257 -1.17 -21.21 0.32
C THR A 257 -0.20 -22.36 0.61
N GLY A 258 0.61 -22.26 1.66
CA GLY A 258 1.53 -23.32 2.09
C GLY A 258 0.81 -24.61 2.47
N LYS A 259 -0.27 -24.50 3.24
CA LYS A 259 -1.16 -25.64 3.59
C LYS A 259 -1.76 -26.29 2.34
N SER A 260 -2.18 -25.48 1.37
CA SER A 260 -2.70 -25.97 0.08
C SER A 260 -1.63 -26.79 -0.66
N CYS A 261 -0.41 -26.26 -0.78
CA CYS A 261 0.72 -26.97 -1.38
C CYS A 261 1.06 -28.27 -0.63
N ALA A 262 1.08 -28.25 0.71
CA ALA A 262 1.31 -29.45 1.53
C ALA A 262 0.25 -30.53 1.28
N LYS A 263 -1.03 -30.14 1.16
CA LYS A 263 -2.13 -31.04 0.81
C LYS A 263 -1.95 -31.66 -0.58
N ILE A 264 -1.48 -30.88 -1.57
CA ILE A 264 -1.16 -31.37 -2.93
C ILE A 264 0.04 -32.33 -2.94
N LEU A 265 0.92 -32.28 -1.95
CA LEU A 265 2.06 -33.20 -1.84
C LEU A 265 1.75 -34.47 -1.05
N ALA A 266 0.74 -34.45 -0.17
CA ALA A 266 0.39 -35.56 0.70
C ALA A 266 0.15 -36.87 -0.09
N PRO A 267 0.55 -38.05 0.42
CA PRO A 267 0.24 -39.34 -0.23
C PRO A 267 -1.26 -39.53 -0.44
N GLU A 268 -1.67 -40.26 -1.48
CA GLU A 268 -3.08 -40.45 -1.85
C GLU A 268 -3.95 -40.97 -0.70
N ALA A 269 -3.41 -41.89 0.11
CA ALA A 269 -4.07 -42.43 1.30
C ALA A 269 -4.43 -41.38 2.38
N ARG A 270 -3.74 -40.23 2.40
CA ARG A 270 -4.02 -39.12 3.35
C ARG A 270 -4.95 -38.06 2.78
N ARG A 271 -5.21 -38.02 1.47
CA ARG A 271 -6.10 -37.03 0.84
C ARG A 271 -7.57 -37.40 0.91
N ALA A 272 -7.87 -38.68 1.09
CA ALA A 272 -9.23 -39.22 1.09
C ALA A 272 -9.94 -39.16 2.46
N GLY A 273 -9.28 -38.71 3.53
CA GLY A 273 -9.90 -38.56 4.85
C GLY A 273 -10.57 -39.83 5.39
N LEU A 274 -9.77 -40.75 5.93
CA LEU A 274 -10.22 -41.59 7.05
C LEU A 274 -10.18 -40.75 8.33
#